data_AF-A0A0T5PD25-F1
#
_entry.id   AF-A0A0T5PD25-F1
#
_cell.length_a   1.000
_cell.length_b   1.000
_cell.length_c   1.000
_cell.angle_alpha   90.00
_cell.angle_beta   90.00
_cell.angle_gamma   90.00
#
_symmetry.space_group_name_H-M   'P 1'
#
loop_
_entity.id
_entity.type
_entity.pdbx_description
1 polymer ?
#
loop_
_entity_poly.entity_id
_entity_poly.type
_entity_poly.pdbx_seq_one_letter_code
_entity_poly.pdbx_strand_id
1 'polypeptide(L)'
;MAEAKTKAPLTEEQKQRRWAGRKLAILHFNQQFSAANPEASKEERKAAWKDAKKAQTKMAMRTLTQMERAGFGITVPAKATEAAE
;
A
#
# COMPACT_ATOMS: atom_id res chain seq x y z
N MET A 1 -11.85 17.17 -31.58
CA MET A 1 -10.63 17.14 -30.75
C MET A 1 -11.06 17.26 -29.29
N ALA A 2 -11.13 16.15 -28.57
CA ALA A 2 -11.56 16.18 -27.16
C ALA A 2 -10.37 16.62 -26.30
N GLU A 3 -10.48 17.80 -25.68
CA GLU A 3 -9.48 18.31 -24.75
C GLU A 3 -9.27 17.29 -23.62
N ALA A 4 -8.04 16.80 -23.52
CA ALA A 4 -7.63 15.89 -22.47
C ALA A 4 -7.76 16.61 -21.12
N LYS A 5 -8.83 16.33 -20.36
CA LYS A 5 -8.99 16.78 -18.97
C LYS A 5 -7.79 16.31 -18.16
N THR A 6 -6.85 17.23 -17.92
CA THR A 6 -5.70 17.01 -17.04
C THR A 6 -6.22 16.70 -15.65
N LYS A 7 -6.02 15.46 -15.18
CA LYS A 7 -6.46 15.06 -13.84
C LYS A 7 -5.71 15.91 -12.82
N ALA A 8 -6.46 16.52 -11.89
CA ALA A 8 -5.88 17.30 -10.80
C ALA A 8 -4.86 16.45 -10.03
N PRO A 9 -3.74 17.04 -9.59
CA PRO A 9 -2.77 16.36 -8.75
C PRO A 9 -3.44 15.91 -7.43
N LEU A 10 -2.92 14.81 -6.87
CA LEU A 10 -3.43 14.28 -5.61
C LEU A 10 -3.07 15.22 -4.46
N THR A 11 -3.98 15.38 -3.51
CA THR A 11 -3.67 16.04 -2.22
C THR A 11 -2.68 15.20 -1.42
N GLU A 12 -1.98 15.81 -0.46
CA GLU A 12 -1.04 15.08 0.41
C GLU A 12 -1.73 13.97 1.20
N GLU A 13 -2.93 14.22 1.72
CA GLU A 13 -3.76 13.21 2.39
C GLU A 13 -4.08 12.03 1.46
N GLN A 14 -4.41 12.29 0.19
CA GLN A 14 -4.67 11.23 -0.79
C GLN A 14 -3.39 10.43 -1.10
N LYS A 15 -2.22 11.09 -1.14
CA LYS A 15 -0.93 10.41 -1.32
C LYS A 15 -0.61 9.53 -0.11
N GLN A 16 -0.79 10.05 1.11
CA GLN A 16 -0.58 9.32 2.36
C GLN A 16 -1.49 8.09 2.44
N ARG A 17 -2.79 8.24 2.14
CA ARG A 17 -3.75 7.13 2.10
C ARG A 17 -3.34 6.04 1.11
N ARG A 18 -2.95 6.44 -0.11
CA ARG A 18 -2.48 5.51 -1.14
C ARG A 18 -1.19 4.80 -0.71
N TRP A 19 -0.28 5.52 -0.05
CA TRP A 19 0.95 4.95 0.47
C TRP A 19 0.65 3.92 1.58
N ALA A 20 -0.21 4.27 2.55
CA ALA A 20 -0.63 3.39 3.63
C ALA A 20 -1.27 2.11 3.07
N GLY A 21 -2.21 2.23 2.12
CA GLY A 21 -2.87 1.06 1.52
C GLY A 21 -1.91 0.14 0.76
N ARG A 22 -0.94 0.71 0.02
CA ARG A 22 0.10 -0.08 -0.65
C ARG A 22 1.04 -0.78 0.33
N LYS A 23 1.36 -0.12 1.45
CA LYS A 23 2.18 -0.70 2.51
C LYS A 23 1.47 -1.84 3.22
N LEU A 24 0.20 -1.66 3.56
CA LEU A 24 -0.64 -2.71 4.13
C LEU A 24 -0.69 -3.93 3.19
N ALA A 25 -0.93 -3.70 1.90
CA ALA A 25 -1.01 -4.77 0.90
C ALA A 25 0.28 -5.62 0.82
N ILE A 26 1.45 -4.98 0.72
CA ILE A 26 2.71 -5.71 0.56
C ILE A 26 3.13 -6.43 1.86
N LEU A 27 2.89 -5.82 3.02
CA LEU A 27 3.24 -6.44 4.30
C LEU A 27 2.39 -7.68 4.56
N HIS A 28 1.08 -7.56 4.34
CA HIS A 28 0.16 -8.70 4.47
C HIS A 28 0.46 -9.79 3.46
N PHE A 29 0.70 -9.43 2.19
CA PHE A 29 1.13 -10.39 1.17
C PHE A 29 2.41 -11.12 1.58
N ASN A 30 3.43 -10.41 2.05
CA ASN A 30 4.69 -11.03 2.45
C ASN A 30 4.50 -12.00 3.62
N GLN A 31 3.70 -11.63 4.62
CA GLN A 31 3.40 -12.50 5.76
C GLN A 31 2.73 -13.80 5.30
N GLN A 32 1.69 -13.69 4.46
CA GLN A 32 0.99 -14.86 3.92
C GLN A 32 1.89 -15.70 3.01
N PHE A 33 2.64 -15.06 2.11
CA PHE A 33 3.49 -15.74 1.15
C PHE A 33 4.63 -16.47 1.85
N SER A 34 5.28 -15.86 2.84
CA SER A 34 6.34 -16.51 3.61
C SER A 34 5.83 -17.65 4.48
N ALA A 35 4.62 -17.55 5.04
CA ALA A 35 4.01 -18.64 5.78
C ALA A 35 3.64 -19.83 4.87
N ALA A 36 3.11 -19.55 3.67
CA ALA A 36 2.72 -20.58 2.72
C ALA A 36 3.90 -21.15 1.91
N ASN A 37 4.99 -20.39 1.76
CA ASN A 37 6.17 -20.78 1.00
C ASN A 37 7.45 -20.44 1.82
N PRO A 38 7.75 -21.22 2.88
CA PRO A 38 8.88 -20.94 3.77
C PRO A 38 10.24 -20.94 3.06
N GLU A 39 10.39 -21.75 2.02
CA GLU A 39 11.63 -21.92 1.25
C GLU A 39 11.70 -21.02 0.00
N ALA A 40 10.63 -20.27 -0.29
CA ALA A 40 10.59 -19.46 -1.50
C ALA A 40 11.65 -18.37 -1.48
N SER A 41 12.37 -18.30 -2.59
CA SER A 41 13.37 -17.29 -2.86
C SER A 41 12.76 -15.89 -2.94
N LYS A 42 13.63 -14.89 -2.85
CA LYS A 42 13.26 -13.49 -3.06
C LYS A 42 12.70 -13.23 -4.47
N GLU A 43 13.17 -13.98 -5.47
CA GLU A 43 12.72 -13.82 -6.85
C GLU A 43 11.30 -14.35 -7.06
N GLU A 44 10.99 -15.52 -6.49
CA GLU A 44 9.64 -16.10 -6.52
C GLU A 44 8.64 -15.19 -5.81
N ARG A 45 9.01 -14.65 -4.64
CA ARG A 45 8.18 -13.66 -3.95
C ARG A 45 7.91 -12.42 -4.80
N LYS A 46 8.93 -11.93 -5.52
CA LYS A 46 8.79 -10.77 -6.40
C LYS A 46 7.90 -11.08 -7.59
N ALA A 47 8.00 -12.27 -8.18
CA ALA A 47 7.13 -12.73 -9.25
C ALA A 47 5.68 -12.82 -8.77
N ALA A 48 5.43 -13.55 -7.67
CA ALA A 48 4.11 -13.68 -7.07
C ALA A 48 3.49 -12.33 -6.66
N TRP A 49 4.32 -11.38 -6.18
CA TRP A 49 3.84 -10.04 -5.90
C TRP A 49 3.37 -9.30 -7.16
N LYS A 50 4.05 -9.44 -8.30
CA LYS A 50 3.62 -8.77 -9.55
C LYS A 50 2.19 -9.15 -9.91
N ASP A 51 1.86 -10.42 -9.77
CA ASP A 51 0.53 -10.96 -10.10
C ASP A 51 -0.51 -10.56 -9.04
N ALA A 52 -0.15 -10.67 -7.75
CA ALA A 52 -1.05 -10.38 -6.65
C ALA A 52 -1.28 -8.87 -6.39
N LYS A 53 -0.34 -8.00 -6.80
CA LYS A 53 -0.26 -6.58 -6.40
C LYS A 53 -1.56 -5.83 -6.59
N LYS A 54 -2.20 -5.97 -7.76
CA LYS A 54 -3.43 -5.23 -8.09
C LYS A 54 -4.59 -5.63 -7.17
N ALA A 55 -4.80 -6.94 -6.99
CA ALA A 55 -5.86 -7.47 -6.14
C ALA A 55 -5.62 -7.12 -4.66
N GLN A 56 -4.40 -7.37 -4.17
CA GLN A 56 -3.99 -7.07 -2.79
C GLN A 56 -4.11 -5.57 -2.47
N THR A 57 -3.69 -4.68 -3.39
CA THR A 57 -3.82 -3.23 -3.20
C THR A 57 -5.30 -2.81 -3.15
N LYS A 58 -6.15 -3.38 -4.01
CA LYS A 58 -7.60 -3.09 -4.00
C LYS A 58 -8.24 -3.52 -2.69
N MET A 59 -7.87 -4.69 -2.17
CA MET A 59 -8.34 -5.20 -0.89
C MET A 59 -7.90 -4.27 0.26
N ALA A 60 -6.61 -3.97 0.35
CA ALA A 60 -6.07 -3.10 1.39
C ALA A 60 -6.72 -1.72 1.41
N MET A 61 -6.93 -1.09 0.25
CA MET A 61 -7.61 0.21 0.17
C MET A 61 -9.05 0.13 0.67
N ARG A 62 -9.79 -0.96 0.39
CA ARG A 62 -11.14 -1.17 0.92
C ARG A 62 -11.12 -1.35 2.43
N THR A 63 -10.15 -2.10 2.95
CA THR A 63 -9.96 -2.28 4.39
C THR A 63 -9.72 -0.94 5.08
N LEU A 64 -8.86 -0.07 4.52
CA LEU A 64 -8.64 1.26 5.10
C LEU A 64 -9.93 2.09 5.13
N THR A 65 -10.72 2.07 4.05
CA THR A 65 -12.03 2.76 4.05
C THR A 65 -12.98 2.20 5.10
N GLN A 66 -12.96 0.90 5.37
CA GLN A 66 -13.80 0.29 6.41
C GLN A 66 -13.34 0.69 7.81
N MET A 67 -12.03 0.76 8.05
CA MET A 67 -11.48 1.24 9.31
C MET A 67 -11.85 2.70 9.58
N GLU A 68 -11.76 3.57 8.57
CA GLU A 68 -12.20 4.97 8.66
C GLU A 68 -13.68 5.08 9.04
N ARG A 69 -14.54 4.25 8.43
CA ARG A 69 -15.98 4.20 8.77
C ARG A 69 -16.25 3.69 10.17
N ALA A 70 -15.36 2.84 10.70
CA ALA A 70 -15.41 2.37 12.08
C ALA A 70 -14.83 3.37 13.10
N GLY A 71 -14.42 4.57 12.65
CA GLY A 71 -13.90 5.63 13.52
C GLY A 71 -12.38 5.59 13.72
N PHE A 72 -11.65 4.72 13.01
CA PHE A 72 -10.19 4.68 13.08
C PHE A 72 -9.56 5.62 12.06
N GLY A 73 -8.66 6.49 12.52
CA GLY A 73 -7.80 7.31 11.67
C GLY A 73 -6.46 6.64 11.39
N ILE A 74 -5.87 6.91 10.23
CA ILE A 74 -4.46 6.58 9.95
C ILE A 74 -3.67 7.87 9.99
N THR A 75 -2.70 7.96 10.88
CA THR A 75 -1.71 9.04 10.89
C THR A 75 -0.37 8.46 10.45
N VAL A 76 0.31 9.16 9.56
CA VAL A 76 1.72 8.88 9.24
C VAL A 76 2.54 9.88 10.03
N PRO A 77 3.23 9.47 11.12
CA PRO A 77 4.10 10.39 11.82
C PRO A 77 5.18 10.89 10.86
N ALA A 78 5.59 12.14 11.02
CA ALA A 78 6.77 12.64 10.31
C ALA A 78 7.92 11.66 10.60
N LYS A 79 8.62 11.21 9.54
CA LYS A 79 9.84 10.43 9.73
C LYS A 79 10.73 11.27 10.65
N ALA A 80 11.15 10.71 11.78
CA ALA A 80 12.28 11.27 12.51
C ALA A 80 13.42 11.33 11.50
N THR A 81 13.76 12.54 11.05
CA THR A 81 15.05 12.81 10.46
C THR A 81 16.04 12.38 11.54
N GLU A 82 16.71 11.25 11.33
CA GLU A 82 17.93 10.95 12.07
C GLU A 82 18.76 12.22 12.00
N ALA A 83 18.91 12.87 13.16
CA ALA A 83 19.92 13.89 13.32
C ALA A 83 21.23 13.22 12.90
N ALA A 84 21.95 13.91 12.02
CA ALA A 84 23.27 13.51 11.61
C ALA A 84 24.11 13.18 12.85
N GLU A 85 24.65 11.96 12.89
CA GLU A 85 25.86 11.62 13.64
C GLU A 85 26.73 10.72 12.75
#